data_AF-A0A7R8H9K2-F1
#
_entry.id   AF-A0A7R8H9K2-F1
#
_cell.length_a   1.000
_cell.length_b   1.000
_cell.length_c   1.000
_cell.angle_alpha   90.00
_cell.angle_beta   90.00
_cell.angle_gamma   90.00
#
_symmetry.space_group_name_H-M   'P 1'
#
loop_
_entity.id
_entity.type
_entity.pdbx_description
1 polymer ?
#
loop_
_entity_poly.entity_id
_entity_poly.type
_entity_poly.pdbx_seq_one_letter_code
_entity_poly.pdbx_strand_id
1 'polypeptide(L)'
;MCREECELLENSLCRKELAIARQHALLGRQMVLPVCNELPPIGTPESSNCIRLDIHQANQLVRPHSCYNGDGENYRGTFSSTKSGYSCLPWNRQNKVSVINNIELSGGHNYCRNPSGYDQMEEPWCFAGHDNIREVCGLPMCNDFNIYIYVAVPTVVAIALLGLLICVCCMRRKAKPTKPNLSLERPSTLSSGRVPNMEMNSLLPKSNMAQPQFIQQMQHPPPEPVIRVRAREFPTSSIRFMQELGEGAFGKVYKGELIGLGGAEADLMTDLRHPNIVCLLGVSFVEDPHCMIFEHMAHGDLHEFLITHSPNVDSDISEPATESNVLTPMDMSFIAIQIAAGMEYLAGHHYVHRDLAARNCLVGEKLNCQNF
;
A
#
# COMPACT_ATOMS: atom_id res chain seq x y z
N MET A 1 -8.85 17.54 4.81
CA MET A 1 -7.77 16.72 5.40
C MET A 1 -8.26 16.21 6.73
N CYS A 2 -8.00 14.94 7.08
CA CYS A 2 -8.28 14.42 8.41
C CYS A 2 -7.27 14.98 9.43
N ARG A 3 -7.73 15.24 10.67
CA ARG A 3 -6.92 15.86 11.71
C ARG A 3 -5.63 15.08 11.98
N GLU A 4 -5.75 13.76 12.08
CA GLU A 4 -4.64 12.83 12.32
C GLU A 4 -3.52 12.93 11.28
N GLU A 5 -3.85 12.97 9.99
CA GLU A 5 -2.86 13.09 8.91
C GLU A 5 -2.28 14.51 8.82
N CYS A 6 -3.09 15.52 9.13
CA CYS A 6 -2.64 16.91 9.22
C CYS A 6 -1.58 17.07 10.33
N GLU A 7 -1.86 16.55 11.53
CA GLU A 7 -0.93 16.59 12.66
C GLU A 7 0.33 15.76 12.40
N LEU A 8 0.20 14.64 11.67
CA LEU A 8 1.34 13.80 11.25
C LEU A 8 2.25 14.54 10.25
N LEU A 9 1.67 15.23 9.27
CA LEU A 9 2.40 16.05 8.29
C LEU A 9 3.10 17.24 8.97
N GLU A 10 2.43 17.91 9.90
CA GLU A 10 2.95 19.07 10.62
C GLU A 10 4.07 18.73 11.60
N ASN A 11 3.95 17.61 12.32
CA ASN A 11 4.84 17.30 13.44
C ASN A 11 5.86 16.20 13.16
N SER A 12 5.65 15.36 12.13
CA SER A 12 6.44 14.13 11.96
C SER A 12 7.05 13.96 10.56
N LEU A 13 6.30 14.20 9.48
CA LEU A 13 6.75 13.85 8.13
C LEU A 13 7.36 15.03 7.35
N CYS A 14 6.68 16.18 7.30
CA CYS A 14 7.03 17.27 6.38
C CYS A 14 7.16 18.61 7.12
N ARG A 15 7.73 18.61 8.33
CA ARG A 15 7.76 19.79 9.21
C ARG A 15 8.41 21.02 8.56
N LYS A 16 9.51 20.84 7.83
CA LYS A 16 10.26 21.95 7.22
C LYS A 16 9.55 22.44 5.95
N GLU A 17 9.11 21.50 5.13
CA GLU A 17 8.45 21.69 3.85
C GLU A 17 7.09 22.38 4.04
N LEU A 18 6.34 21.98 5.08
CA LEU A 18 5.08 22.59 5.47
C LEU A 18 5.25 24.03 5.98
N ALA A 19 6.32 24.29 6.75
CA ALA A 19 6.65 25.64 7.22
C ALA A 19 7.03 26.57 6.05
N ILE A 20 7.78 26.06 5.08
CA ILE A 20 8.14 26.77 3.85
C ILE A 20 6.88 27.04 3.01
N ALA A 21 6.03 26.04 2.80
CA ALA A 21 4.79 26.17 2.03
C ALA A 21 3.83 27.22 2.62
N ARG A 22 3.72 27.31 3.95
CA ARG A 22 2.88 28.32 4.65
C ARG A 22 3.40 29.75 4.50
N GLN A 23 4.72 29.93 4.38
CA GLN A 23 5.35 31.25 4.27
C GLN A 23 5.54 31.70 2.82
N HIS A 24 5.47 30.78 1.86
CA HIS A 24 5.73 31.08 0.46
C HIS A 24 4.58 31.87 -0.18
N ALA A 25 4.89 33.05 -0.72
CA ALA A 25 3.92 34.03 -1.23
C ALA A 25 3.01 33.51 -2.36
N LEU A 26 3.45 32.48 -3.09
CA LEU A 26 2.67 31.85 -4.17
C LEU A 26 1.86 30.62 -3.68
N LEU A 27 2.37 29.86 -2.71
CA LEU A 27 1.71 28.63 -2.24
C LEU A 27 0.69 28.91 -1.14
N GLY A 28 0.95 29.88 -0.25
CA GLY A 28 0.02 30.27 0.82
C GLY A 28 -1.25 30.98 0.31
N ARG A 29 -1.25 31.48 -0.94
CA ARG A 29 -2.43 32.08 -1.59
C ARG A 29 -3.28 31.08 -2.38
N GLN A 30 -2.70 30.00 -2.86
CA GLN A 30 -3.37 29.01 -3.73
C GLN A 30 -3.69 27.69 -3.02
N MET A 31 -2.92 27.32 -1.99
CA MET A 31 -3.21 26.19 -1.10
C MET A 31 -3.58 26.72 0.29
N VAL A 32 -4.88 26.75 0.58
CA VAL A 32 -5.36 26.95 1.96
C VAL A 32 -5.10 25.67 2.74
N LEU A 33 -3.88 25.53 3.26
CA LEU A 33 -3.53 24.44 4.16
C LEU A 33 -4.30 24.61 5.48
N PRO A 34 -5.09 23.60 5.92
CA PRO A 34 -5.91 23.71 7.12
C PRO A 34 -5.06 23.82 8.38
N VAL A 35 -5.57 24.52 9.38
CA VAL A 35 -4.99 24.52 10.73
C VAL A 35 -5.42 23.22 11.41
N CYS A 36 -4.47 22.34 11.73
CA CYS A 36 -4.78 20.98 12.17
C CYS A 36 -5.62 20.94 13.46
N ASN A 37 -5.39 21.89 14.37
CA ASN A 37 -6.14 22.00 15.63
C ASN A 37 -7.61 22.42 15.47
N GLU A 38 -7.98 22.97 14.31
CA GLU A 38 -9.36 23.39 13.99
C GLU A 38 -10.15 22.29 13.27
N LEU A 39 -9.50 21.18 12.91
CA LEU A 39 -10.15 20.05 12.27
C LEU A 39 -10.94 19.20 13.28
N PRO A 40 -12.02 18.54 12.84
CA PRO A 40 -12.83 17.68 13.70
C PRO A 40 -11.99 16.59 14.39
N PRO A 41 -12.16 16.37 15.71
CA PRO A 41 -11.47 15.32 16.42
C PRO A 41 -11.97 13.93 16.03
N ILE A 42 -11.13 12.92 16.27
CA ILE A 42 -11.35 11.53 15.85
C ILE A 42 -12.62 10.99 16.51
N GLY A 43 -13.54 10.45 15.69
CA GLY A 43 -14.76 9.80 16.16
C GLY A 43 -15.98 10.71 16.30
N THR A 44 -15.85 12.01 15.98
CA THR A 44 -17.04 12.87 15.85
C THR A 44 -17.73 12.64 14.50
N PRO A 45 -19.05 12.86 14.38
CA PRO A 45 -19.76 12.68 13.11
C PRO A 45 -19.19 13.55 11.99
N GLU A 46 -18.60 14.70 12.30
CA GLU A 46 -17.95 15.62 11.35
C GLU A 46 -16.61 15.08 10.82
N SER A 47 -15.95 14.16 11.55
CA SER A 47 -14.72 13.50 11.11
C SER A 47 -14.96 12.45 10.01
N SER A 48 -16.21 12.06 9.75
CA SER A 48 -16.54 11.03 8.75
C SER A 48 -16.35 11.47 7.29
N ASN A 49 -16.39 12.78 7.02
CA ASN A 49 -16.29 13.35 5.67
C ASN A 49 -14.93 14.03 5.41
N CYS A 50 -13.90 13.75 6.21
CA CYS A 50 -12.58 14.32 5.98
C CYS A 50 -11.85 13.62 4.83
N ILE A 51 -11.13 14.41 4.02
CA ILE A 51 -10.27 13.90 2.94
C ILE A 51 -9.03 13.22 3.56
N ARG A 52 -8.79 11.95 3.22
CA ARG A 52 -7.58 11.19 3.59
C ARG A 52 -6.52 11.24 2.50
N LEU A 53 -5.26 11.36 2.90
CA LEU A 53 -4.07 11.43 2.04
C LEU A 53 -3.41 10.07 1.83
N ASP A 54 -4.01 9.00 2.38
CA ASP A 54 -3.58 7.60 2.24
C ASP A 54 -2.10 7.38 2.62
N ILE A 55 -1.68 8.06 3.69
CA ILE A 55 -0.36 7.89 4.27
C ILE A 55 -0.30 6.47 4.84
N HIS A 56 0.50 5.57 4.26
CA HIS A 56 0.51 4.14 4.63
C HIS A 56 0.75 3.85 6.13
N GLN A 57 1.34 4.77 6.89
CA GLN A 57 1.45 4.69 8.36
C GLN A 57 0.13 5.01 9.10
N ALA A 58 -0.81 5.70 8.48
CA ALA A 58 -2.11 6.05 9.06
C ALA A 58 -3.11 4.88 9.05
N ASN A 59 -3.05 3.98 8.05
CA ASN A 59 -3.96 2.84 7.96
C ASN A 59 -3.64 1.71 8.95
N GLN A 60 -2.46 1.71 9.58
CA GLN A 60 -2.21 0.84 10.73
C GLN A 60 -3.00 1.29 11.98
N LEU A 61 -3.60 2.48 12.00
CA LEU A 61 -4.31 3.04 13.15
C LEU A 61 -5.79 2.62 13.32
N VAL A 62 -6.36 1.84 12.39
CA VAL A 62 -7.83 1.82 12.23
C VAL A 62 -8.61 0.79 13.07
N ARG A 63 -8.00 -0.19 13.76
CA ARG A 63 -8.59 -1.01 14.87
C ARG A 63 -7.61 -2.16 15.19
N PRO A 64 -6.92 -2.20 16.37
CA PRO A 64 -7.53 -2.16 17.71
C PRO A 64 -6.67 -1.35 18.71
N HIS A 65 -6.70 -0.02 18.64
CA HIS A 65 -5.93 0.84 19.57
C HIS A 65 -6.55 1.02 20.97
N SER A 66 -7.64 0.31 21.25
CA SER A 66 -8.28 0.27 22.58
C SER A 66 -7.67 -0.76 23.52
N CYS A 67 -6.83 -1.67 23.01
CA CYS A 67 -6.20 -2.74 23.78
C CYS A 67 -4.75 -2.95 23.29
N TYR A 68 -3.93 -3.62 24.09
CA TYR A 68 -2.54 -3.96 23.70
C TYR A 68 -2.32 -5.48 23.65
N ASN A 69 -1.28 -5.90 22.93
CA ASN A 69 -0.86 -7.30 22.83
C ASN A 69 0.53 -7.47 23.46
N GLY A 70 0.76 -8.61 24.11
CA GLY A 70 2.04 -8.91 24.76
C GLY A 70 2.37 -7.88 25.83
N ASP A 71 3.54 -7.26 25.73
CA ASP A 71 4.02 -6.16 26.60
C ASP A 71 3.55 -4.77 26.13
N GLY A 72 2.91 -4.68 24.96
CA GLY A 72 2.49 -3.42 24.38
C GLY A 72 3.60 -2.64 23.66
N GLU A 73 4.74 -3.25 23.31
CA GLU A 73 5.78 -2.63 22.47
C GLU A 73 5.20 -2.10 21.15
N ASN A 74 4.28 -2.86 20.56
CA ASN A 74 3.61 -2.52 19.30
C ASN A 74 2.31 -1.71 19.49
N TYR A 75 1.98 -1.29 20.71
CA TYR A 75 0.80 -0.47 20.96
C TYR A 75 0.99 0.93 20.35
N ARG A 76 0.10 1.32 19.44
CA ARG A 76 0.14 2.63 18.76
C ARG A 76 -1.11 3.48 19.00
N GLY A 77 -1.85 3.18 20.06
CA GLY A 77 -3.11 3.88 20.34
C GLY A 77 -2.94 5.28 20.93
N THR A 78 -4.05 5.96 21.12
CA THR A 78 -4.10 7.37 21.57
C THR A 78 -4.49 7.49 23.06
N PHE A 79 -4.46 6.39 23.80
CA PHE A 79 -4.77 6.43 25.23
C PHE A 79 -3.72 7.25 25.98
N SER A 80 -4.13 8.17 26.84
CA SER A 80 -3.28 9.20 27.45
C SER A 80 -3.56 9.42 28.93
N SER A 81 -4.02 8.39 29.64
CA SER A 81 -4.33 8.46 31.07
C SER A 81 -3.70 7.29 31.80
N THR A 82 -3.38 7.49 33.07
CA THR A 82 -2.84 6.43 33.93
C THR A 82 -3.93 5.65 34.63
N LYS A 83 -3.57 4.49 35.21
CA LYS A 83 -4.49 3.68 36.02
C LYS A 83 -5.05 4.44 37.23
N SER A 84 -4.27 5.37 37.81
CA SER A 84 -4.71 6.26 38.90
C SER A 84 -5.50 7.48 38.41
N GLY A 85 -5.68 7.65 37.10
CA GLY A 85 -6.49 8.71 36.51
C GLY A 85 -5.74 10.01 36.23
N TYR A 86 -4.41 10.03 36.30
CA TYR A 86 -3.62 11.20 35.92
C TYR A 86 -3.49 11.29 34.39
N SER A 87 -3.43 12.52 33.87
CA SER A 87 -3.14 12.75 32.45
C SER A 87 -1.66 12.54 32.17
N CYS A 88 -1.35 11.83 31.09
CA CYS A 88 0.02 11.59 30.65
C CYS A 88 0.69 12.88 30.17
N LEU A 89 1.99 12.98 30.41
CA LEU A 89 2.85 14.08 29.97
C LEU A 89 3.46 13.80 28.59
N PRO A 90 3.73 14.84 27.79
CA PRO A 90 4.35 14.68 26.47
C PRO A 90 5.75 14.04 26.53
N TRP A 91 6.02 13.07 25.66
CA TRP A 91 7.30 12.35 25.62
C TRP A 91 8.49 13.23 25.24
N ASN A 92 8.27 14.19 24.33
CA ASN A 92 9.31 15.12 23.88
C ASN A 92 9.81 16.07 24.98
N ARG A 93 9.10 16.19 26.10
CA ARG A 93 9.53 16.98 27.26
C ARG A 93 10.35 16.15 28.25
N GLN A 94 10.49 14.85 28.01
CA GLN A 94 11.20 13.92 28.89
C GLN A 94 12.58 13.63 28.32
N ASN A 95 13.63 14.18 28.93
CA ASN A 95 15.02 13.89 28.55
C ASN A 95 15.50 12.50 29.04
N LYS A 96 14.60 11.66 29.58
CA LYS A 96 14.92 10.38 30.21
C LYS A 96 14.90 9.20 29.23
N VAL A 97 14.30 9.36 28.04
CA VAL A 97 14.18 8.30 27.03
C VAL A 97 14.68 8.83 25.68
N SER A 98 15.52 8.06 24.98
CA SER A 98 16.05 8.44 23.67
C SER A 98 14.98 8.25 22.58
N VAL A 99 14.52 9.37 22.00
CA VAL A 99 13.60 9.39 20.86
C VAL A 99 14.26 8.84 19.58
N ILE A 100 15.59 8.88 19.49
CA ILE A 100 16.33 8.39 18.31
C ILE A 100 16.19 6.87 18.17
N ASN A 101 16.18 6.15 19.29
CA ASN A 101 16.03 4.69 19.29
C ASN A 101 14.56 4.24 19.32
N ASN A 102 13.64 5.17 19.59
CA ASN A 102 12.22 4.91 19.84
C ASN A 102 11.40 5.96 19.08
N ILE A 103 11.31 5.79 17.76
CA ILE A 103 10.67 6.75 16.84
C ILE A 103 9.17 6.93 17.15
N GLU A 104 8.54 5.96 17.81
CA GLU A 104 7.15 5.97 18.27
C GLU A 104 6.88 6.93 19.45
N LEU A 105 7.93 7.54 20.02
CA LEU A 105 7.85 8.61 21.02
C LEU A 105 7.97 10.01 20.38
N SER A 106 8.21 10.08 19.07
CA SER A 106 8.35 11.32 18.31
C SER A 106 7.00 12.03 18.11
N GLY A 107 7.04 13.29 17.69
CA GLY A 107 5.82 14.05 17.39
C GLY A 107 5.15 14.74 18.60
N GLY A 108 5.76 14.68 19.79
CA GLY A 108 5.35 15.50 20.93
C GLY A 108 3.99 15.18 21.55
N HIS A 109 3.46 13.98 21.28
CA HIS A 109 2.26 13.47 21.91
C HIS A 109 2.52 12.97 23.34
N ASN A 110 1.43 12.69 24.06
CA ASN A 110 1.44 12.16 25.43
C ASN A 110 0.78 10.78 25.55
N TYR A 111 0.63 10.04 24.45
CA TYR A 111 0.01 8.71 24.46
C TYR A 111 0.86 7.64 25.14
N CYS A 112 0.23 6.65 25.76
CA CYS A 112 0.90 5.53 26.43
C CYS A 112 1.72 4.68 25.46
N ARG A 113 2.95 4.33 25.84
CA ARG A 113 3.91 3.58 25.02
C ARG A 113 4.73 2.64 25.90
N ASN A 114 5.34 1.63 25.28
CA ASN A 114 6.31 0.77 25.93
C ASN A 114 7.57 0.67 25.05
N PRO A 115 8.51 1.64 25.17
CA PRO A 115 9.71 1.66 24.32
C PRO A 115 10.68 0.54 24.67
N SER A 116 11.27 -0.11 23.66
CA SER A 116 12.19 -1.23 23.87
C SER A 116 13.58 -0.77 24.32
N GLY A 117 14.19 -1.56 25.21
CA GLY A 117 15.53 -1.29 25.75
C GLY A 117 15.58 -0.33 26.96
N TYR A 118 14.44 0.13 27.47
CA TYR A 118 14.36 0.95 28.68
C TYR A 118 13.40 0.30 29.69
N ASP A 119 13.94 -0.21 30.81
CA ASP A 119 13.23 -0.89 31.93
C ASP A 119 11.94 -1.62 31.51
N GLN A 120 12.06 -2.90 31.14
CA GLN A 120 10.98 -3.75 30.64
C GLN A 120 9.74 -3.72 31.56
N MET A 121 8.74 -2.90 31.21
CA MET A 121 7.42 -2.99 31.79
C MET A 121 6.58 -3.97 30.98
N GLU A 122 5.68 -4.70 31.64
CA GLU A 122 4.81 -5.68 31.00
C GLU A 122 3.57 -5.06 30.32
N GLU A 123 3.38 -3.73 30.45
CA GLU A 123 2.22 -3.02 29.91
C GLU A 123 2.59 -1.59 29.44
N PRO A 124 1.81 -0.97 28.53
CA PRO A 124 2.01 0.42 28.14
C PRO A 124 1.90 1.41 29.31
N TRP A 125 2.83 2.35 29.37
CA TRP A 125 2.95 3.33 30.45
C TRP A 125 3.21 4.73 29.92
N CYS A 126 3.17 5.72 30.80
CA CYS A 126 3.54 7.10 30.50
C CYS A 126 4.08 7.81 31.75
N PHE A 127 4.65 9.01 31.59
CA PHE A 127 4.97 9.89 32.72
C PHE A 127 3.74 10.69 33.13
N ALA A 128 3.44 10.76 34.42
CA ALA A 128 2.30 11.51 34.95
C ALA A 128 2.58 12.09 36.34
N GLY A 129 1.69 12.98 36.79
CA GLY A 129 1.81 13.68 38.07
C GLY A 129 2.83 14.83 38.07
N HIS A 130 2.94 15.52 39.20
CA HIS A 130 3.84 16.67 39.37
C HIS A 130 5.33 16.29 39.39
N ASP A 131 5.63 15.07 39.84
CA ASP A 131 7.01 14.58 40.00
C ASP A 131 7.53 13.85 38.74
N ASN A 132 6.79 13.89 37.63
CA ASN A 132 7.08 13.16 36.39
C ASN A 132 7.43 11.68 36.65
N ILE A 133 6.55 11.01 37.39
CA ILE A 133 6.70 9.60 37.76
C ILE A 133 6.12 8.74 36.63
N ARG A 134 6.75 7.60 36.33
CA ARG A 134 6.19 6.63 35.38
C ARG A 134 5.03 5.89 36.04
N GLU A 135 3.94 5.75 35.31
CA GLU A 135 2.78 4.99 35.74
C GLU A 135 2.18 4.21 34.56
N VAL A 136 1.68 3.00 34.83
CA VAL A 136 0.99 2.18 33.84
C VAL A 136 -0.35 2.79 33.48
N CYS A 137 -0.76 2.62 32.22
CA CYS A 137 -1.99 3.22 31.70
C CYS A 137 -3.25 2.42 32.00
N GLY A 138 -3.14 1.15 32.40
CA GLY A 138 -4.29 0.30 32.71
C GLY A 138 -5.16 -0.02 31.49
N LEU A 139 -4.53 -0.13 30.31
CA LEU A 139 -5.20 -0.59 29.10
C LEU A 139 -5.60 -2.07 29.24
N PRO A 140 -6.66 -2.54 28.58
CA PRO A 140 -6.97 -3.96 28.53
C PRO A 140 -6.06 -4.68 27.52
N MET A 141 -5.73 -5.95 27.76
CA MET A 141 -5.12 -6.80 26.74
C MET A 141 -6.15 -7.15 25.66
N CYS A 142 -5.74 -7.22 24.39
CA CYS A 142 -6.66 -7.65 23.34
C CYS A 142 -6.95 -9.14 23.52
N ASN A 143 -8.23 -9.47 23.61
CA ASN A 143 -8.67 -10.84 23.83
C ASN A 143 -9.04 -11.48 22.49
N ASP A 144 -8.12 -12.26 21.91
CA ASP A 144 -8.35 -13.02 20.66
C ASP A 144 -9.39 -14.15 20.82
N PHE A 145 -9.81 -14.43 22.06
CA PHE A 145 -10.66 -15.58 22.40
C PHE A 145 -12.09 -15.53 21.85
N ASN A 146 -12.62 -14.36 21.47
CA ASN A 146 -14.02 -14.27 21.02
C ASN A 146 -14.23 -14.98 19.66
N ILE A 147 -13.28 -14.88 18.72
CA ILE A 147 -13.46 -15.50 17.39
C ILE A 147 -13.52 -17.03 17.47
N TYR A 148 -12.72 -17.63 18.36
CA TYR A 148 -12.73 -19.08 18.57
C TYR A 148 -14.05 -19.56 19.16
N ILE A 149 -14.66 -18.82 20.08
CA ILE A 149 -15.96 -19.17 20.66
C ILE A 149 -17.05 -19.09 19.58
N TYR A 150 -17.05 -18.05 18.75
CA TYR A 150 -18.04 -17.88 17.67
C TYR A 150 -17.91 -18.92 16.54
N VAL A 151 -16.75 -19.57 16.36
CA VAL A 151 -16.56 -20.63 15.35
C VAL A 151 -16.67 -22.03 15.94
N ALA A 152 -16.08 -22.28 17.11
CA ALA A 152 -16.06 -23.60 17.74
C ALA A 152 -17.42 -24.00 18.31
N VAL A 153 -18.19 -23.06 18.89
CA VAL A 153 -19.50 -23.39 19.46
C VAL A 153 -20.51 -23.81 18.39
N PRO A 154 -20.71 -23.08 17.28
CA PRO A 154 -21.65 -23.52 16.23
C PRO A 154 -21.22 -24.81 15.55
N THR A 155 -19.92 -25.05 15.37
CA THR A 155 -19.41 -26.29 14.75
C THR A 155 -19.65 -27.50 15.63
N VAL A 156 -19.39 -27.41 16.94
CA VAL A 156 -19.69 -28.50 17.89
C VAL A 156 -21.20 -28.77 17.97
N VAL A 157 -22.03 -27.73 17.99
CA VAL A 157 -23.49 -27.87 17.96
C VAL A 157 -23.96 -28.54 16.67
N ALA A 158 -23.43 -28.14 15.50
CA ALA A 158 -23.77 -28.74 14.22
C ALA A 158 -23.37 -30.23 14.15
N ILE A 159 -22.20 -30.60 14.68
CA ILE A 159 -21.74 -32.00 14.74
C ILE A 159 -22.65 -32.82 15.66
N ALA A 160 -23.04 -32.29 16.82
CA ALA A 160 -23.95 -32.97 17.75
C ALA A 160 -25.33 -33.20 17.12
N LEU A 161 -25.89 -32.20 16.43
CA LEU A 161 -27.17 -32.32 15.71
C LEU A 161 -27.10 -33.34 14.58
N LEU A 162 -26.00 -33.36 13.82
CA LEU A 162 -25.79 -34.36 12.77
C LEU A 162 -25.69 -35.78 13.35
N GLY A 163 -24.96 -35.95 14.46
CA GLY A 163 -24.87 -37.22 15.18
C GLY A 163 -26.23 -37.72 15.69
N LEU A 164 -27.05 -36.83 16.25
CA LEU A 164 -28.40 -37.15 16.69
C LEU A 164 -29.32 -37.56 15.53
N LEU A 165 -29.25 -36.84 14.40
CA LEU A 165 -30.02 -37.19 13.20
C LEU A 165 -29.62 -38.57 12.66
N ILE A 166 -28.33 -38.88 12.58
CA ILE A 166 -27.82 -40.19 12.16
C ILE A 166 -28.29 -41.29 13.13
N CYS A 167 -28.22 -41.04 14.44
CA CYS A 167 -28.69 -41.98 15.45
C CYS A 167 -30.18 -42.29 15.30
N VAL A 168 -31.02 -41.26 15.17
CA VAL A 168 -32.47 -41.41 14.94
C VAL A 168 -32.75 -42.15 13.64
N CYS A 169 -32.02 -41.85 12.55
CA CYS A 169 -32.13 -42.58 11.30
C CYS A 169 -31.74 -44.07 11.44
N CYS A 170 -30.68 -44.38 12.18
CA CYS A 170 -30.26 -45.76 12.43
C CYS A 170 -31.26 -46.52 13.31
N MET A 171 -31.83 -45.88 14.33
CA MET A 171 -32.89 -46.48 15.16
C MET A 171 -34.16 -46.75 14.33
N ARG A 172 -34.55 -45.81 13.46
CA ARG A 172 -35.69 -46.00 12.53
C ARG A 172 -35.44 -47.11 11.50
N ARG A 173 -34.18 -47.32 11.07
CA ARG A 173 -33.81 -48.44 10.19
C ARG A 173 -33.86 -49.80 10.89
N LYS A 174 -33.57 -49.87 12.19
CA LYS A 174 -33.70 -51.10 13.00
C LYS A 174 -35.14 -51.45 13.38
N ALA A 175 -36.08 -50.52 13.24
CA ALA A 175 -37.49 -50.70 13.63
C ALA A 175 -38.41 -51.27 12.51
N LYS A 176 -37.88 -51.87 11.44
CA LYS A 176 -38.72 -52.64 10.50
C LYS A 176 -38.91 -54.08 11.01
N PRO A 177 -40.16 -54.60 11.07
CA PRO A 177 -40.45 -55.91 11.67
C PRO A 177 -40.12 -57.07 10.72
N THR A 178 -39.52 -58.12 11.29
CA THR A 178 -39.38 -59.47 10.71
C THR A 178 -40.76 -60.10 10.48
N LYS A 179 -41.04 -60.63 9.27
CA LYS A 179 -42.20 -61.52 9.03
C LYS A 179 -41.71 -62.99 9.00
N PRO A 180 -42.50 -63.95 9.53
CA PRO A 180 -42.12 -65.37 9.57
C PRO A 180 -42.49 -66.12 8.28
N ASN A 181 -41.77 -67.22 8.04
CA ASN A 181 -41.96 -68.17 6.93
C ASN A 181 -43.25 -68.99 7.08
N LEU A 182 -43.97 -69.21 5.97
CA LEU A 182 -44.70 -70.45 5.73
C LEU A 182 -44.77 -70.72 4.22
N SER A 183 -44.39 -71.94 3.86
CA SER A 183 -44.32 -72.54 2.52
C SER A 183 -45.70 -72.80 1.89
N LEU A 184 -45.84 -72.69 0.56
CA LEU A 184 -45.92 -73.82 -0.39
C LEU A 184 -46.61 -73.41 -1.73
N GLU A 185 -45.86 -73.69 -2.81
CA GLU A 185 -46.19 -73.97 -4.23
C GLU A 185 -47.00 -73.05 -5.18
N ARG A 186 -46.43 -73.03 -6.41
CA ARG A 186 -46.71 -72.45 -7.75
C ARG A 186 -48.06 -72.86 -8.40
N PRO A 187 -48.45 -72.43 -9.64
CA PRO A 187 -47.64 -71.80 -10.73
C PRO A 187 -48.28 -70.62 -11.55
N SER A 188 -47.39 -69.89 -12.24
CA SER A 188 -47.44 -69.19 -13.57
C SER A 188 -48.77 -68.74 -14.23
N THR A 189 -48.82 -67.51 -14.81
CA THR A 189 -48.47 -67.17 -16.22
C THR A 189 -48.83 -65.70 -16.60
N LEU A 190 -47.84 -65.00 -17.17
CA LEU A 190 -47.77 -64.05 -18.31
C LEU A 190 -49.01 -63.25 -18.85
N SER A 191 -48.80 -61.92 -19.00
CA SER A 191 -49.22 -60.99 -20.10
C SER A 191 -50.74 -60.74 -20.33
N SER A 192 -51.27 -59.58 -20.75
CA SER A 192 -50.78 -58.45 -21.55
C SER A 192 -51.73 -57.24 -21.48
N GLY A 193 -51.19 -56.02 -21.67
CA GLY A 193 -51.81 -54.84 -22.35
C GLY A 193 -53.03 -54.13 -21.70
N ARG A 194 -53.36 -52.85 -21.92
CA ARG A 194 -52.86 -51.74 -22.77
C ARG A 194 -53.80 -50.54 -22.55
N VAL A 195 -53.30 -49.29 -22.36
CA VAL A 195 -53.97 -47.98 -22.70
C VAL A 195 -52.87 -46.91 -22.89
N PRO A 196 -52.97 -45.90 -23.80
CA PRO A 196 -51.83 -45.30 -24.50
C PRO A 196 -51.51 -43.83 -24.15
N ASN A 197 -50.38 -43.29 -24.68
CA ASN A 197 -50.32 -42.01 -25.42
C ASN A 197 -48.95 -41.72 -26.08
N MET A 198 -48.99 -40.93 -27.17
CA MET A 198 -47.92 -40.59 -28.15
C MET A 198 -46.86 -39.58 -27.68
N GLU A 199 -45.75 -39.55 -28.45
CA GLU A 199 -44.40 -38.98 -28.23
C GLU A 199 -44.22 -37.45 -28.39
N MET A 200 -43.10 -36.91 -27.86
CA MET A 200 -41.98 -36.38 -28.67
C MET A 200 -40.70 -36.09 -27.82
N ASN A 201 -39.56 -36.60 -28.29
CA ASN A 201 -38.14 -36.20 -28.19
C ASN A 201 -37.42 -35.79 -26.88
N SER A 202 -36.28 -36.49 -26.72
CA SER A 202 -34.92 -36.02 -26.36
C SER A 202 -34.36 -36.32 -24.95
N LEU A 203 -33.55 -37.39 -24.96
CA LEU A 203 -32.16 -37.49 -24.48
C LEU A 203 -31.87 -37.33 -22.98
N LEU A 204 -31.85 -38.51 -22.36
CA LEU A 204 -30.85 -39.01 -21.39
C LEU A 204 -29.40 -38.54 -21.65
N PRO A 205 -28.51 -38.50 -20.63
CA PRO A 205 -27.91 -39.74 -20.13
C PRO A 205 -27.90 -39.94 -18.60
N LYS A 206 -27.88 -41.23 -18.24
CA LYS A 206 -27.49 -41.83 -16.95
C LYS A 206 -26.06 -42.35 -17.04
N SER A 207 -25.32 -42.40 -15.92
CA SER A 207 -24.46 -43.51 -15.44
C SER A 207 -23.49 -42.94 -14.37
N ASN A 208 -23.55 -43.43 -13.13
CA ASN A 208 -22.77 -44.52 -12.49
C ASN A 208 -21.31 -44.19 -12.12
N MET A 209 -21.06 -44.39 -10.81
CA MET A 209 -19.90 -45.00 -10.16
C MET A 209 -18.58 -44.22 -9.92
N ALA A 210 -18.23 -44.25 -8.63
CA ALA A 210 -16.91 -44.39 -8.01
C ALA A 210 -15.93 -43.19 -7.97
N GLN A 211 -15.77 -42.69 -6.75
CA GLN A 211 -14.58 -42.00 -6.20
C GLN A 211 -13.28 -42.85 -6.35
N PRO A 212 -12.05 -42.30 -6.11
CA PRO A 212 -11.72 -41.14 -5.26
C PRO A 212 -10.59 -40.20 -5.77
N GLN A 213 -10.33 -39.16 -4.97
CA GLN A 213 -9.05 -38.47 -4.72
C GLN A 213 -8.90 -36.99 -5.18
N PHE A 214 -8.90 -36.15 -4.13
CA PHE A 214 -7.91 -35.11 -3.84
C PHE A 214 -8.00 -33.70 -4.49
N ILE A 215 -7.98 -32.73 -3.58
CA ILE A 215 -7.70 -31.28 -3.67
C ILE A 215 -8.83 -30.41 -4.25
N GLN A 216 -9.66 -29.89 -3.34
CA GLN A 216 -10.48 -28.72 -3.61
C GLN A 216 -9.59 -27.47 -3.46
N GLN A 217 -9.25 -26.88 -4.60
CA GLN A 217 -8.50 -25.63 -4.68
C GLN A 217 -9.30 -24.50 -4.02
N MET A 218 -8.63 -23.79 -3.11
CA MET A 218 -9.05 -22.46 -2.70
C MET A 218 -9.09 -21.57 -3.95
N GLN A 219 -10.29 -21.12 -4.32
CA GLN A 219 -10.44 -20.04 -5.29
C GLN A 219 -9.88 -18.78 -4.65
N HIS A 220 -8.63 -18.47 -5.02
CA HIS A 220 -8.06 -17.15 -4.87
C HIS A 220 -9.01 -16.13 -5.51
N PRO A 221 -9.18 -14.93 -4.90
CA PRO A 221 -9.83 -13.83 -5.60
C PRO A 221 -9.12 -13.61 -6.94
N PRO A 222 -9.84 -13.13 -7.99
CA PRO A 222 -9.20 -12.85 -9.27
C PRO A 222 -7.98 -11.96 -9.01
N PRO A 223 -6.82 -12.25 -9.63
CA PRO A 223 -5.67 -11.36 -9.48
C PRO A 223 -6.13 -9.96 -9.87
N GLU A 224 -5.87 -8.99 -9.00
CA GLU A 224 -5.93 -7.58 -9.36
C GLU A 224 -5.24 -7.41 -10.72
N PRO A 225 -5.75 -6.52 -11.60
CA PRO A 225 -5.12 -6.31 -12.89
C PRO A 225 -3.68 -5.87 -12.63
N VAL A 226 -2.74 -6.79 -12.80
CA VAL A 226 -1.33 -6.45 -12.88
C VAL A 226 -1.26 -5.50 -14.06
N ILE A 227 -1.02 -4.22 -13.80
CA ILE A 227 -0.73 -3.24 -14.83
C ILE A 227 0.54 -3.73 -15.51
N ARG A 228 0.37 -4.51 -16.59
CA ARG A 228 1.47 -4.93 -17.43
C ARG A 228 1.82 -3.72 -18.28
N VAL A 229 2.77 -2.93 -17.81
CA VAL A 229 3.43 -1.90 -18.63
C VAL A 229 3.90 -2.61 -19.90
N ARG A 230 3.23 -2.36 -21.02
CA ARG A 230 3.63 -2.93 -22.31
C ARG A 230 4.74 -2.06 -22.88
N ALA A 231 5.98 -2.37 -22.52
CA ALA A 231 7.15 -1.78 -23.16
C ALA A 231 7.44 -2.49 -24.49
N ARG A 232 7.76 -1.72 -25.52
CA ARG A 232 8.19 -2.24 -26.81
C ARG A 232 9.56 -2.88 -26.67
N GLU A 233 9.74 -4.06 -27.26
CA GLU A 233 11.05 -4.71 -27.29
C GLU A 233 11.83 -4.32 -28.54
N PHE A 234 13.08 -3.93 -28.36
CA PHE A 234 14.03 -3.58 -29.41
C PHE A 234 15.16 -4.60 -29.49
N PRO A 235 15.63 -4.98 -30.69
CA PRO A 235 16.82 -5.79 -30.81
C PRO A 235 18.05 -4.97 -30.43
N THR A 236 19.01 -5.57 -29.72
CA THR A 236 20.26 -4.90 -29.31
C THR A 236 21.03 -4.30 -30.50
N SER A 237 20.91 -4.89 -31.70
CA SER A 237 21.49 -4.35 -32.94
C SER A 237 20.92 -2.99 -33.39
N SER A 238 19.74 -2.61 -32.91
CA SER A 238 19.13 -1.30 -33.17
C SER A 238 19.58 -0.21 -32.20
N ILE A 239 20.37 -0.57 -31.17
CA ILE A 239 20.81 0.34 -30.12
C ILE A 239 22.30 0.62 -30.32
N ARG A 240 22.62 1.88 -30.61
CA ARG A 240 24.00 2.36 -30.66
C ARG A 240 24.34 3.07 -29.36
N PHE A 241 25.12 2.42 -28.51
CA PHE A 241 25.71 3.07 -27.33
C PHE A 241 26.77 4.08 -27.78
N MET A 242 26.70 5.30 -27.25
CA MET A 242 27.60 6.39 -27.63
C MET A 242 28.51 6.81 -26.48
N GLN A 243 27.94 7.25 -25.36
CA GLN A 243 28.67 7.81 -24.23
C GLN A 243 28.13 7.24 -22.93
N GLU A 244 29.01 6.79 -22.03
CA GLU A 244 28.62 6.44 -20.66
C GLU A 244 28.34 7.74 -19.88
N LEU A 245 27.13 7.85 -19.33
CA LEU A 245 26.67 9.01 -18.56
C LEU A 245 26.89 8.81 -17.06
N GLY A 246 26.86 7.57 -16.58
CA GLY A 246 27.09 7.26 -15.17
C GLY A 246 26.98 5.77 -14.86
N GLU A 247 27.47 5.40 -13.67
CA GLU A 247 27.41 4.05 -13.13
C GLU A 247 26.87 4.09 -11.70
N GLY A 248 25.91 3.22 -11.41
CA GLY A 248 25.32 3.08 -10.08
C GLY A 248 25.24 1.61 -9.66
N ALA A 249 24.76 1.37 -8.44
CA ALA A 249 24.62 0.03 -7.87
C ALA A 249 23.71 -0.92 -8.70
N PHE A 250 22.89 -0.34 -9.60
CA PHE A 250 21.89 -1.05 -10.40
C PHE A 250 22.24 -1.12 -11.89
N GLY A 251 23.40 -0.62 -12.31
CA GLY A 251 23.86 -0.69 -13.70
C GLY A 251 24.53 0.58 -14.20
N LYS A 252 24.83 0.59 -15.50
CA LYS A 252 25.44 1.71 -16.22
C LYS A 252 24.39 2.41 -17.09
N VAL A 253 24.46 3.73 -17.15
CA VAL A 253 23.61 4.57 -17.98
C VAL A 253 24.42 5.07 -19.16
N TYR A 254 23.86 4.94 -20.37
CA TYR A 254 24.51 5.37 -21.60
C TYR A 254 23.60 6.30 -22.38
N LYS A 255 24.19 7.32 -22.98
CA LYS A 255 23.62 8.02 -24.13
C LYS A 255 23.74 7.12 -25.34
N GLY A 256 22.67 6.99 -26.11
CA GLY A 256 22.64 6.16 -27.31
C GLY A 256 21.67 6.67 -28.37
N GLU A 257 21.73 6.04 -29.53
CA GLU A 257 20.88 6.33 -30.68
C GLU A 257 20.11 5.05 -31.08
N LEU A 258 18.81 5.18 -31.31
CA LEU A 258 17.99 4.09 -31.86
C LEU A 258 17.98 4.17 -33.40
N ILE A 259 18.50 3.13 -34.04
CA ILE A 259 18.64 3.04 -35.49
C ILE A 259 17.40 2.34 -36.09
N GLY A 260 16.88 2.86 -37.20
CA GLY A 260 15.84 2.19 -37.99
C GLY A 260 14.40 2.55 -37.62
N LEU A 261 14.21 3.60 -36.82
CA LEU A 261 12.89 4.15 -36.47
C LEU A 261 12.39 5.09 -37.57
N GLY A 262 11.89 4.53 -38.67
CA GLY A 262 11.22 5.30 -39.71
C GLY A 262 9.88 5.86 -39.24
N GLY A 263 9.87 7.10 -38.71
CA GLY A 263 8.71 8.00 -38.74
C GLY A 263 7.57 7.79 -37.74
N ALA A 264 7.69 6.92 -36.74
CA ALA A 264 6.64 6.70 -35.74
C ALA A 264 7.17 6.90 -34.30
N GLU A 265 7.59 8.13 -33.97
CA GLU A 265 8.00 8.52 -32.61
C GLU A 265 6.84 8.38 -31.60
N ALA A 266 5.60 8.64 -32.06
CA ALA A 266 4.40 8.62 -31.23
C ALA A 266 3.96 7.22 -30.74
N ASP A 267 4.40 6.15 -31.41
CA ASP A 267 4.06 4.75 -31.09
C ASP A 267 5.17 4.04 -30.28
N LEU A 268 6.19 4.77 -29.81
CA LEU A 268 7.29 4.22 -29.03
C LEU A 268 6.99 4.21 -27.52
N MET A 269 5.99 4.96 -27.07
CA MET A 269 5.84 5.28 -25.65
C MET A 269 4.95 4.28 -24.90
N THR A 270 5.33 3.97 -23.65
CA THR A 270 4.57 3.10 -22.74
C THR A 270 3.26 3.73 -22.23
N ASP A 271 2.50 3.01 -21.40
CA ASP A 271 1.20 3.46 -20.87
C ASP A 271 1.28 4.69 -19.95
N LEU A 272 2.44 4.92 -19.31
CA LEU A 272 2.72 6.09 -18.49
C LEU A 272 3.28 7.22 -19.36
N ARG A 273 2.42 8.17 -19.76
CA ARG A 273 2.78 9.29 -20.63
C ARG A 273 2.35 10.60 -20.02
N HIS A 274 3.33 11.41 -19.64
CA HIS A 274 3.13 12.75 -19.15
C HIS A 274 4.36 13.60 -19.50
N PRO A 275 4.19 14.87 -19.92
CA PRO A 275 5.32 15.73 -20.30
C PRO A 275 6.38 15.91 -19.20
N ASN A 276 6.03 15.65 -17.93
CA ASN A 276 6.90 15.76 -16.75
C ASN A 276 7.19 14.43 -16.05
N ILE A 277 7.02 13.30 -16.75
CA ILE A 277 7.45 11.96 -16.33
C ILE A 277 8.32 11.39 -17.45
N VAL A 278 9.50 10.89 -17.11
CA VAL A 278 10.44 10.35 -18.10
C VAL A 278 9.80 9.15 -18.77
N CYS A 279 9.70 9.22 -20.10
CA CYS A 279 9.02 8.20 -20.86
C CYS A 279 9.95 7.01 -21.15
N LEU A 280 9.53 5.82 -20.73
CA LEU A 280 10.10 4.56 -21.20
C LEU A 280 9.66 4.33 -22.65
N LEU A 281 10.61 4.37 -23.57
CA LEU A 281 10.43 4.10 -25.01
C LEU A 281 10.47 2.60 -25.31
N GLY A 282 11.18 1.82 -24.49
CA GLY A 282 11.20 0.37 -24.65
C GLY A 282 12.32 -0.32 -23.90
N VAL A 283 12.48 -1.60 -24.20
CA VAL A 283 13.42 -2.49 -23.53
C VAL A 283 14.15 -3.35 -24.56
N SER A 284 15.34 -3.84 -24.23
CA SER A 284 16.00 -4.94 -24.95
C SER A 284 16.30 -6.04 -23.94
N PHE A 285 15.62 -7.17 -24.06
CA PHE A 285 15.85 -8.37 -23.24
C PHE A 285 16.18 -9.61 -24.07
N VAL A 286 16.27 -9.46 -25.40
CA VAL A 286 16.51 -10.60 -26.32
C VAL A 286 17.96 -11.08 -26.25
N GLU A 287 18.91 -10.14 -26.26
CA GLU A 287 20.35 -10.42 -26.28
C GLU A 287 21.06 -9.48 -25.33
N ASP A 288 22.11 -9.97 -24.67
CA ASP A 288 22.95 -9.14 -23.80
C ASP A 288 23.62 -7.98 -24.58
N PRO A 289 23.72 -6.79 -23.97
CA PRO A 289 23.27 -6.44 -22.62
C PRO A 289 21.77 -6.13 -22.52
N HIS A 290 21.13 -6.58 -21.45
CA HIS A 290 19.76 -6.18 -21.11
C HIS A 290 19.69 -4.68 -20.75
N CYS A 291 18.80 -3.92 -21.40
CA CYS A 291 18.69 -2.48 -21.15
C CYS A 291 17.26 -1.94 -21.27
N MET A 292 17.01 -0.83 -20.57
CA MET A 292 15.81 0.00 -20.71
C MET A 292 16.17 1.27 -21.48
N ILE A 293 15.28 1.74 -22.34
CA ILE A 293 15.52 2.85 -23.25
C ILE A 293 14.53 3.97 -22.92
N PHE A 294 15.06 5.12 -22.54
CA PHE A 294 14.29 6.30 -22.15
C PHE A 294 14.53 7.46 -23.11
N GLU A 295 13.68 8.47 -23.06
CA GLU A 295 13.98 9.75 -23.69
C GLU A 295 15.25 10.38 -23.11
N HIS A 296 16.00 11.10 -23.96
CA HIS A 296 17.27 11.71 -23.55
C HIS A 296 17.06 13.13 -23.02
N MET A 297 17.48 13.35 -21.78
CA MET A 297 17.41 14.64 -21.10
C MET A 297 18.78 15.35 -21.16
N ALA A 298 18.83 16.46 -21.89
CA ALA A 298 20.08 17.09 -22.33
C ALA A 298 21.02 17.60 -21.22
N HIS A 299 20.49 17.90 -20.03
CA HIS A 299 21.23 18.52 -18.93
C HIS A 299 21.41 17.61 -17.71
N GLY A 300 21.09 16.31 -17.81
CA GLY A 300 21.29 15.36 -16.72
C GLY A 300 20.30 15.55 -15.57
N ASP A 301 20.72 15.19 -14.36
CA ASP A 301 19.85 15.30 -13.17
C ASP A 301 19.81 16.73 -12.60
N LEU A 302 18.69 17.04 -11.95
CA LEU A 302 18.40 18.36 -11.42
C LEU A 302 19.32 18.72 -10.24
N HIS A 303 19.85 17.75 -9.50
CA HIS A 303 20.74 18.06 -8.39
C HIS A 303 22.05 18.69 -8.90
N GLU A 304 22.71 18.04 -9.85
CA GLU A 304 23.93 18.55 -10.48
C GLU A 304 23.66 19.86 -11.25
N PHE A 305 22.51 19.94 -11.92
CA PHE A 305 22.08 21.14 -12.63
C PHE A 305 21.95 22.34 -11.68
N LEU A 306 21.31 22.18 -10.52
CA LEU A 306 21.14 23.26 -9.53
C LEU A 306 22.48 23.67 -8.91
N ILE A 307 23.40 22.73 -8.67
CA ILE A 307 24.75 23.01 -8.15
C ILE A 307 25.51 23.89 -9.16
N THR A 308 25.49 23.50 -10.44
CA THR A 308 26.20 24.21 -11.51
C THR A 308 25.67 25.63 -11.75
N HIS A 309 24.39 25.88 -11.44
CA HIS A 309 23.75 27.19 -11.59
C HIS A 309 23.63 27.96 -10.25
N SER A 310 24.34 27.53 -9.22
CA SER A 310 24.37 28.19 -7.93
C SER A 310 25.16 29.50 -8.00
N PRO A 311 24.68 30.61 -7.40
CA PRO A 311 25.37 31.90 -7.42
C PRO A 311 26.72 31.89 -6.67
N ASN A 312 27.05 30.82 -5.96
CA ASN A 312 28.25 30.70 -5.10
C ASN A 312 29.30 29.71 -5.63
N VAL A 313 29.24 29.26 -6.90
CA VAL A 313 30.35 28.48 -7.46
C VAL A 313 31.52 29.43 -7.68
N ASP A 314 32.58 29.26 -6.87
CA ASP A 314 33.81 30.04 -6.93
C ASP A 314 34.31 30.14 -8.38
N SER A 315 34.42 31.39 -8.83
CA SER A 315 34.83 31.79 -10.17
C SER A 315 36.35 31.66 -10.29
N ASP A 316 36.86 30.43 -10.28
CA ASP A 316 38.31 30.17 -10.41
C ASP A 316 38.73 29.70 -11.80
N ILE A 317 37.87 29.76 -12.82
CA ILE A 317 38.29 29.52 -14.20
C ILE A 317 37.73 30.58 -15.15
N SER A 318 38.67 31.23 -15.82
CA SER A 318 38.56 32.26 -16.83
C SER A 318 37.77 31.83 -18.08
N GLU A 319 36.44 31.84 -18.01
CA GLU A 319 35.61 32.01 -19.19
C GLU A 319 34.58 33.12 -18.94
N PRO A 320 34.30 34.00 -19.93
CA PRO A 320 33.34 35.07 -19.75
C PRO A 320 31.97 34.46 -19.49
N ALA A 321 31.51 34.57 -18.24
CA ALA A 321 30.19 34.14 -17.81
C ALA A 321 29.14 34.84 -18.66
N THR A 322 28.56 34.11 -19.60
CA THR A 322 27.30 34.47 -20.23
C THR A 322 26.29 34.70 -19.11
N GLU A 323 25.53 35.79 -19.15
CA GLU A 323 24.48 36.16 -18.17
C GLU A 323 23.38 35.08 -17.97
N SER A 324 23.48 33.93 -18.64
CA SER A 324 22.52 32.83 -18.67
C SER A 324 22.72 31.72 -17.63
N ASN A 325 23.79 31.77 -16.81
CA ASN A 325 24.14 30.64 -15.93
C ASN A 325 23.50 30.67 -14.53
N VAL A 326 22.76 31.72 -14.18
CA VAL A 326 22.10 31.82 -12.86
C VAL A 326 20.61 31.62 -13.04
N LEU A 327 20.06 30.62 -12.35
CA LEU A 327 18.62 30.38 -12.34
C LEU A 327 17.89 31.48 -11.58
N THR A 328 16.90 32.09 -12.21
CA THR A 328 16.04 33.07 -11.55
C THR A 328 15.03 32.37 -10.62
N PRO A 329 14.43 33.07 -9.65
CA PRO A 329 13.32 32.53 -8.88
C PRO A 329 12.14 32.06 -9.74
N MET A 330 11.96 32.66 -10.92
CA MET A 330 10.93 32.26 -11.88
C MET A 330 11.27 30.91 -12.52
N ASP A 331 12.53 30.67 -12.88
CA ASP A 331 13.01 29.40 -13.42
C ASP A 331 12.87 28.28 -12.39
N MET A 332 13.24 28.54 -11.13
CA MET A 332 13.07 27.58 -10.04
C MET A 332 11.59 27.23 -9.82
N SER A 333 10.71 28.23 -9.88
CA SER A 333 9.26 28.02 -9.79
C SER A 333 8.74 27.21 -10.97
N PHE A 334 9.24 27.48 -12.17
CA PHE A 334 8.87 26.76 -13.39
C PHE A 334 9.28 25.28 -13.32
N ILE A 335 10.48 24.97 -12.82
CA ILE A 335 10.94 23.60 -12.57
C ILE A 335 10.04 22.91 -11.52
N ALA A 336 9.74 23.58 -10.41
CA ALA A 336 8.91 23.02 -9.34
C ALA A 336 7.48 22.71 -9.81
N ILE A 337 6.87 23.58 -10.62
CA ILE A 337 5.53 23.36 -11.20
C ILE A 337 5.51 22.12 -12.09
N GLN A 338 6.55 21.93 -12.92
CA GLN A 338 6.67 20.77 -13.79
C GLN A 338 6.79 19.47 -13.00
N ILE A 339 7.65 19.45 -11.98
CA ILE A 339 7.79 18.28 -11.07
C ILE A 339 6.45 17.97 -10.40
N ALA A 340 5.76 18.99 -9.90
CA ALA A 340 4.46 18.83 -9.26
C ALA A 340 3.40 18.27 -10.23
N ALA A 341 3.37 18.73 -11.49
CA ALA A 341 2.48 18.22 -12.52
C ALA A 341 2.73 16.72 -12.81
N GLY A 342 4.00 16.31 -12.87
CA GLY A 342 4.35 14.89 -12.99
C GLY A 342 3.87 14.06 -11.79
N MET A 343 4.05 14.56 -10.57
CA MET A 343 3.60 13.86 -9.37
C MET A 343 2.08 13.79 -9.23
N GLU A 344 1.35 14.83 -9.67
CA GLU A 344 -0.11 14.80 -9.79
C GLU A 344 -0.57 13.72 -10.76
N TYR A 345 0.09 13.60 -11.92
CA TYR A 345 -0.19 12.55 -12.89
C TYR A 345 0.03 11.15 -12.30
N LEU A 346 1.17 10.90 -11.63
CA LEU A 346 1.45 9.60 -10.99
C LEU A 346 0.41 9.26 -9.93
N ALA A 347 0.04 10.23 -9.08
CA ALA A 347 -0.99 10.04 -8.06
C ALA A 347 -2.34 9.69 -8.69
N GLY A 348 -2.72 10.35 -9.79
CA GLY A 348 -3.92 10.05 -10.56
C GLY A 348 -3.93 8.65 -11.19
N HIS A 349 -2.77 8.03 -11.37
CA HIS A 349 -2.61 6.66 -11.86
C HIS A 349 -2.32 5.65 -10.74
N HIS A 350 -2.49 6.05 -9.47
CA HIS A 350 -2.21 5.23 -8.29
C HIS A 350 -0.76 4.75 -8.17
N TYR A 351 0.19 5.51 -8.71
CA TYR A 351 1.62 5.28 -8.56
C TYR A 351 2.19 6.12 -7.42
N VAL A 352 2.95 5.46 -6.54
CA VAL A 352 3.74 6.12 -5.49
C VAL A 352 5.21 6.05 -5.89
N HIS A 353 5.84 7.21 -6.15
CA HIS A 353 7.24 7.28 -6.60
C HIS A 353 8.24 6.74 -5.57
N ARG A 354 7.98 6.94 -4.26
CA ARG A 354 8.79 6.48 -3.10
C ARG A 354 10.19 7.07 -2.94
N ASP A 355 10.78 7.64 -3.99
CA ASP A 355 12.08 8.30 -3.92
C ASP A 355 12.11 9.61 -4.73
N LEU A 356 11.15 10.50 -4.46
CA LEU A 356 11.14 11.82 -5.09
C LEU A 356 12.28 12.66 -4.50
N ALA A 357 13.29 12.95 -5.31
CA ALA A 357 14.44 13.78 -4.96
C ALA A 357 15.01 14.46 -6.21
N ALA A 358 15.76 15.56 -6.04
CA ALA A 358 16.36 16.30 -7.16
C ALA A 358 17.24 15.41 -8.07
N ARG A 359 17.98 14.45 -7.50
CA ARG A 359 18.79 13.48 -8.26
C ARG A 359 17.98 12.53 -9.17
N ASN A 360 16.68 12.39 -8.91
CA ASN A 360 15.76 11.56 -9.71
C ASN A 360 14.85 12.42 -10.61
N CYS A 361 15.13 13.72 -10.69
CA CYS A 361 14.51 14.61 -11.66
C CYS A 361 15.52 14.89 -12.77
N LEU A 362 15.12 14.80 -14.02
CA LEU A 362 16.00 15.08 -15.16
C LEU A 362 15.62 16.40 -15.83
N VAL A 363 16.63 17.10 -16.34
CA VAL A 363 16.49 18.42 -16.98
C VAL A 363 16.81 18.31 -18.48
N GLY A 364 15.85 18.74 -19.29
CA GLY A 364 15.94 18.79 -20.75
C GLY A 364 16.09 20.23 -21.24
N GLU A 365 16.01 20.40 -22.55
CA GLU A 365 16.11 21.73 -23.17
C GLU A 365 15.03 22.69 -22.63
N LYS A 366 15.36 23.99 -22.60
CA LYS A 366 14.44 25.05 -22.14
C LYS A 366 13.89 24.82 -20.73
N LEU A 367 14.70 24.22 -19.84
CA LEU A 367 14.33 23.89 -18.47
C LEU A 367 13.12 22.95 -18.36
N ASN A 368 12.87 22.12 -19.37
CA ASN A 368 11.87 21.07 -19.27
C ASN A 368 12.31 20.06 -18.20
N CYS A 369 11.47 19.80 -17.19
CA CYS A 369 11.82 18.92 -16.08
C CYS A 369 10.89 17.72 -16.02
N GLN A 370 11.46 16.52 -15.83
CA GLN A 370 10.73 15.26 -15.74
C GLN A 370 11.16 14.45 -14.52
N ASN A 371 10.22 13.75 -13.88
CA ASN A 371 10.53 12.78 -12.83
C ASN A 371 10.85 11.43 -13.46
N PHE A 372 11.93 10.78 -13.01
CA PHE A 372 12.37 9.48 -13.48
C PHE A 372 11.72 8.32 -12.74
#